data_AF-A0A7C4KWZ3-F1
#
_entry.id   AF-A0A7C4KWZ3-F1
#
_cell.length_a   1.000
_cell.length_b   1.000
_cell.length_c   1.000
_cell.angle_alpha   90.00
_cell.angle_beta   90.00
_cell.angle_gamma   90.00
#
_symmetry.space_group_name_H-M   'P 1'
#
loop_
_entity.id
_entity.type
_entity.pdbx_description
1 polymer ?
#
loop_
_entity_poly.entity_id
_entity_poly.type
_entity_poly.pdbx_seq_one_letter_code
_entity_poly.pdbx_strand_id
1 'polypeptide(L)'
;MMAWLVKQVNKKQKGFTLIEMVIVVAIIAILIAIAVPQVLKQINKSKIETDKANAKNIATAIQQWVSEGNTLSGASSWTQITENTPVTDGISKYLGSGLPKTKLRNGDFHYQYDATNEVLKIGAPDSGGTIRELYPSPDPDYK
;
A
#
# COMPACT_ATOMS: atom_id res chain seq x y z
N MET A 1 -62.90 5.74 34.51
CA MET A 1 -61.43 5.64 34.32
C MET A 1 -61.20 4.95 32.99
N MET A 2 -61.01 5.67 31.87
CA MET A 2 -60.55 5.19 30.53
C MET A 2 -61.21 5.96 29.35
N ALA A 3 -61.05 7.29 29.21
CA ALA A 3 -61.53 7.94 27.97
C ALA A 3 -60.84 9.25 27.53
N TRP A 4 -59.79 9.73 28.21
CA TRP A 4 -59.27 11.08 27.92
C TRP A 4 -57.82 11.14 27.41
N LEU A 5 -57.09 10.03 27.31
CA LEU A 5 -55.65 10.08 26.99
C LEU A 5 -55.25 9.47 25.64
N VAL A 6 -56.04 9.71 24.59
CA VAL A 6 -55.54 9.52 23.22
C VAL A 6 -55.85 10.75 22.37
N LYS A 7 -55.13 11.82 22.65
CA LYS A 7 -54.95 12.92 21.69
C LYS A 7 -54.12 12.36 20.54
N GLN A 8 -54.79 11.96 19.45
CA GLN A 8 -54.11 11.55 18.23
C GLN A 8 -53.28 12.72 17.69
N VAL A 9 -51.97 12.65 17.91
CA VAL A 9 -51.01 13.52 17.23
C VAL A 9 -50.93 13.05 15.78
N ASN A 10 -51.78 13.60 14.93
CA ASN A 10 -51.70 13.45 13.48
C ASN A 10 -50.47 14.24 13.00
N LYS A 11 -49.27 13.67 13.20
CA LYS A 11 -48.06 14.19 12.55
C LYS A 11 -48.26 13.96 11.06
N LYS A 12 -48.53 15.03 10.30
CA LYS A 12 -48.44 15.02 8.83
C LYS A 12 -47.00 14.61 8.48
N GLN A 13 -46.78 13.31 8.27
CA GLN A 13 -45.54 12.77 7.75
C GLN A 13 -45.43 13.29 6.32
N LYS A 14 -44.68 14.37 6.11
CA LYS A 14 -44.26 14.79 4.78
C LYS A 14 -43.25 13.73 4.31
N GLY A 15 -43.75 12.68 3.67
CA GLY A 15 -42.91 11.68 3.02
C GLY A 15 -42.16 12.33 1.85
N PHE A 16 -40.91 11.92 1.66
CA PHE A 16 -40.14 12.23 0.46
C PHE A 16 -40.92 11.81 -0.78
N THR A 17 -40.96 12.64 -1.81
CA THR A 17 -41.56 12.24 -3.07
C THR A 17 -40.64 11.25 -3.79
N LEU A 18 -41.21 10.29 -4.52
CA LEU A 18 -40.41 9.34 -5.31
C LEU A 18 -39.56 10.07 -6.36
N ILE A 19 -40.08 11.16 -6.93
CA ILE A 19 -39.37 11.96 -7.92
C ILE A 19 -38.12 12.66 -7.34
N GLU A 20 -38.19 13.14 -6.09
CA GLU A 20 -37.02 13.71 -5.41
C GLU A 20 -35.90 12.68 -5.27
N MET A 21 -36.24 11.44 -4.89
CA MET A 21 -35.23 10.39 -4.78
C MET A 21 -34.65 9.98 -6.14
N VAL A 22 -35.47 9.95 -7.20
CA VAL A 22 -35.02 9.59 -8.56
C VAL A 22 -34.01 10.60 -9.09
N ILE A 23 -34.23 11.91 -8.88
CA ILE A 23 -33.30 12.95 -9.34
C ILE A 23 -31.98 12.87 -8.55
N VAL A 24 -32.05 12.62 -7.25
CA VAL A 24 -30.85 12.52 -6.39
C VAL A 24 -29.97 11.35 -6.82
N VAL A 25 -30.53 10.16 -7.03
CA VAL A 25 -29.73 8.99 -7.47
C VAL A 25 -29.18 9.17 -8.88
N ALA A 26 -29.90 9.87 -9.76
CA ALA A 26 -29.42 10.19 -11.11
C ALA A 26 -28.17 11.08 -11.08
N ILE A 27 -28.16 12.13 -10.24
CA ILE A 27 -26.99 13.01 -10.09
C ILE A 27 -25.82 12.26 -9.45
N ILE A 28 -26.06 11.45 -8.40
CA ILE A 28 -25.03 10.63 -7.75
C ILE A 28 -24.39 9.65 -8.74
N ALA A 29 -25.16 9.03 -9.63
CA ALA A 29 -24.63 8.11 -10.64
C ALA A 29 -23.63 8.80 -11.58
N ILE A 30 -23.91 10.03 -12.02
CA ILE A 30 -23.01 10.81 -12.87
C ILE A 30 -21.71 11.15 -12.12
N LEU A 31 -21.80 11.56 -10.85
CA LEU A 31 -20.62 11.88 -10.03
C LEU A 31 -19.73 10.66 -9.82
N ILE A 32 -20.31 9.50 -9.51
CA ILE A 32 -19.58 8.23 -9.30
C ILE A 32 -18.86 7.81 -10.59
N ALA A 33 -19.50 7.95 -11.75
CA ALA A 33 -18.92 7.56 -13.04
C ALA A 33 -17.58 8.27 -13.32
N ILE A 34 -17.44 9.53 -12.89
CA ILE A 34 -16.21 10.30 -13.06
C ILE A 34 -15.23 10.06 -11.90
N ALA A 35 -15.73 9.98 -10.66
CA ALA A 35 -14.89 9.90 -9.46
C ALA A 35 -14.17 8.56 -9.31
N VAL A 36 -14.85 7.43 -9.58
CA VAL A 36 -14.30 6.08 -9.36
C VAL A 36 -12.98 5.83 -10.11
N PRO A 37 -12.87 6.04 -11.44
CA PRO A 37 -11.61 5.76 -12.14
C PRO A 37 -10.46 6.63 -11.64
N GLN A 38 -10.73 7.87 -11.22
CA GLN A 38 -9.71 8.77 -10.65
C GLN A 38 -9.23 8.28 -9.29
N VAL A 39 -10.14 7.86 -8.41
CA VAL A 39 -9.80 7.32 -7.09
C VAL A 39 -8.97 6.04 -7.21
N LEU A 40 -9.33 5.14 -8.14
CA LEU A 40 -8.56 3.91 -8.36
C LEU A 40 -7.11 4.20 -8.82
N LYS A 41 -6.91 5.19 -9.71
CA LYS A 41 -5.56 5.64 -10.10
C LYS A 41 -4.78 6.19 -8.91
N GLN A 42 -5.42 7.00 -8.06
CA GLN A 42 -4.78 7.59 -6.89
C GLN A 42 -4.38 6.53 -5.86
N ILE A 43 -5.21 5.51 -5.64
CA ILE A 43 -4.90 4.38 -4.77
C ILE A 43 -3.68 3.62 -5.30
N ASN A 44 -3.64 3.30 -6.61
CA ASN A 44 -2.49 2.62 -7.21
C ASN A 44 -1.20 3.45 -7.10
N LYS A 45 -1.27 4.76 -7.36
CA LYS A 45 -0.13 5.67 -7.15
C LYS A 45 0.32 5.67 -5.68
N SER A 46 -0.61 5.71 -4.74
CA SER A 46 -0.30 5.67 -3.30
C SER A 46 0.39 4.36 -2.91
N LYS A 47 0.00 3.22 -3.51
CA LYS A 47 0.65 1.92 -3.30
C LYS A 47 2.10 1.95 -3.79
N ILE A 48 2.32 2.46 -5.01
CA ILE A 48 3.67 2.60 -5.60
C ILE A 48 4.58 3.47 -4.72
N GLU A 49 4.09 4.63 -4.27
CA GLU A 49 4.87 5.52 -3.41
C GLU A 49 5.15 4.91 -2.03
N THR A 50 4.20 4.14 -1.48
CA THR A 50 4.41 3.39 -0.23
C THR A 50 5.50 2.34 -0.41
N ASP A 51 5.52 1.64 -1.54
CA ASP A 51 6.53 0.62 -1.83
C ASP A 51 7.92 1.22 -1.99
N LYS A 52 8.05 2.39 -2.64
CA LYS A 52 9.31 3.15 -2.70
C LYS A 52 9.79 3.59 -1.31
N ALA A 53 8.88 4.10 -0.47
CA ALA A 53 9.21 4.49 0.90
C ALA A 53 9.68 3.30 1.74
N ASN A 54 8.98 2.17 1.64
CA ASN A 54 9.36 0.93 2.31
C ASN A 54 10.71 0.40 1.81
N ALA A 55 10.99 0.47 0.51
CA ALA A 55 12.28 0.08 -0.06
C ALA A 55 13.44 0.91 0.52
N LYS A 56 13.25 2.22 0.68
CA LYS A 56 14.23 3.10 1.33
C LYS A 56 14.43 2.76 2.81
N ASN A 57 13.36 2.46 3.53
CA ASN A 57 13.43 2.04 4.93
C ASN A 57 14.21 0.71 5.07
N ILE A 58 13.95 -0.26 4.20
CA ILE A 58 14.71 -1.52 4.13
C ILE A 58 16.18 -1.26 3.81
N ALA A 59 16.48 -0.41 2.83
CA ALA A 59 17.86 -0.07 2.48
C ALA A 59 18.61 0.53 3.68
N THR A 60 17.96 1.43 4.42
CA THR A 60 18.51 2.04 5.64
C THR A 60 18.75 1.00 6.73
N ALA A 61 17.80 0.08 6.94
CA ALA A 61 17.93 -1.02 7.88
C ALA A 61 19.10 -1.95 7.54
N ILE A 62 19.27 -2.28 6.25
CA ILE A 62 20.40 -3.09 5.77
C ILE A 62 21.72 -2.34 5.96
N GLN A 63 21.79 -1.05 5.63
CA GLN A 63 22.99 -0.23 5.83
C GLN A 63 23.38 -0.16 7.31
N GLN A 64 22.42 0.00 8.21
CA GLN A 64 22.66 -0.01 9.64
C GLN A 64 23.17 -1.37 10.13
N TRP A 65 22.57 -2.46 9.64
CA TRP A 65 23.01 -3.82 9.96
C TRP A 65 24.44 -4.09 9.49
N VAL A 66 24.81 -3.62 8.29
CA VAL A 66 26.18 -3.72 7.77
C VAL A 66 27.15 -2.86 8.58
N SER A 67 26.72 -1.68 9.02
CA SER A 67 27.54 -0.77 9.84
C SER A 67 27.91 -1.35 11.22
N GLU A 68 27.13 -2.30 11.73
CA GLU A 68 27.45 -3.05 12.96
C GLU A 68 28.48 -4.17 12.75
N GLY A 69 29.04 -4.31 11.55
CA GLY A 69 30.09 -5.28 11.23
C GLY A 69 29.59 -6.55 10.55
N ASN A 70 28.32 -6.61 10.16
CA ASN A 70 27.78 -7.71 9.37
C ASN A 70 28.09 -7.51 7.88
N THR A 71 28.31 -8.60 7.15
CA THR A 71 28.61 -8.53 5.71
C THR A 71 27.43 -9.02 4.89
N LEU A 72 27.10 -8.28 3.83
CA LEU A 72 26.23 -8.79 2.78
C LEU A 72 27.07 -9.65 1.82
N SER A 73 26.63 -10.88 1.58
CA SER A 73 27.17 -11.66 0.48
C SER A 73 26.71 -11.03 -0.83
N GLY A 74 27.66 -10.73 -1.72
CA GLY A 74 27.34 -10.27 -3.06
C GLY A 74 26.48 -11.30 -3.78
N ALA A 75 25.36 -10.86 -4.36
CA ALA A 75 24.45 -11.71 -5.10
C ALA A 75 24.18 -11.07 -6.46
N SER A 76 24.45 -11.82 -7.55
CA SER A 76 24.13 -11.41 -8.92
C SER A 76 22.63 -11.50 -9.22
N SER A 77 21.85 -12.21 -8.39
CA SER A 77 20.40 -12.37 -8.52
C SER A 77 19.66 -11.72 -7.35
N TRP A 78 18.40 -11.33 -7.60
CA TRP A 78 17.49 -10.86 -6.55
C TRP A 78 17.28 -11.93 -5.48
N THR A 79 17.49 -11.56 -4.22
CA THR A 79 17.25 -12.42 -3.06
C THR A 79 16.04 -11.92 -2.29
N GLN A 80 15.08 -12.80 -2.02
CA GLN A 80 13.84 -12.45 -1.33
C GLN A 80 14.11 -12.13 0.14
N ILE A 81 13.45 -11.09 0.64
CA ILE A 81 13.47 -10.66 2.04
C ILE A 81 12.27 -11.32 2.73
N THR A 82 12.45 -12.57 3.17
CA THR A 82 11.45 -13.33 3.95
C THR A 82 11.93 -13.59 5.35
N GLU A 83 11.01 -13.86 6.28
CA GLU A 83 11.36 -14.40 7.59
C GLU A 83 12.29 -15.62 7.44
N ASN A 84 13.34 -15.68 8.29
CA ASN A 84 14.36 -16.74 8.36
C ASN A 84 15.53 -16.70 7.35
N THR A 85 15.79 -15.58 6.65
CA THR A 85 17.09 -15.36 6.01
C THR A 85 18.08 -14.69 6.98
N PRO A 86 19.40 -14.91 6.87
CA PRO A 86 20.40 -14.30 7.77
C PRO A 86 20.33 -12.77 7.80
N VAL A 87 20.04 -12.16 6.65
CA VAL A 87 19.87 -10.71 6.52
C VAL A 87 18.58 -10.25 7.19
N THR A 88 17.48 -10.99 7.06
CA THR A 88 16.17 -10.62 7.64
C THR A 88 16.11 -10.67 9.14
N ASP A 89 16.78 -11.65 9.77
CA ASP A 89 16.86 -11.74 11.22
C ASP A 89 17.61 -10.50 11.77
N GLY A 90 18.68 -10.10 11.09
CA GLY A 90 19.47 -8.92 11.42
C GLY A 90 18.76 -7.58 11.22
N ILE A 91 18.01 -7.40 10.13
CA ILE A 91 17.34 -6.13 9.84
C ILE A 91 15.99 -5.96 10.55
N SER A 92 15.39 -7.05 11.05
CA SER A 92 14.11 -7.02 11.77
C SER A 92 14.14 -6.08 12.99
N LYS A 93 15.31 -5.98 13.65
CA LYS A 93 15.59 -5.03 14.75
C LYS A 93 15.40 -3.57 14.35
N TYR A 94 15.66 -3.21 13.10
CA TYR A 94 15.56 -1.84 12.58
C TYR A 94 14.20 -1.54 11.94
N LEU A 95 13.43 -2.58 11.65
CA LEU A 95 12.12 -2.51 11.04
C LEU A 95 11.08 -2.78 12.13
N GLY A 96 10.82 -1.79 12.99
CA GLY A 96 10.03 -1.93 14.22
C GLY A 96 8.58 -2.44 14.09
N SER A 97 8.09 -2.75 12.89
CA SER A 97 6.76 -3.35 12.65
C SER A 97 6.82 -4.66 11.86
N GLY A 98 7.99 -5.30 11.80
CA GLY A 98 8.24 -6.47 10.95
C GLY A 98 8.57 -6.08 9.50
N LEU A 99 8.81 -7.10 8.67
CA LEU A 99 9.18 -6.90 7.27
C LEU A 99 8.00 -6.29 6.50
N PRO A 100 8.17 -5.10 5.88
CA PRO A 100 7.10 -4.50 5.10
C PRO A 100 6.82 -5.37 3.87
N LYS A 101 5.54 -5.49 3.51
CA LYS A 101 5.10 -6.14 2.27
C LYS A 101 4.72 -5.12 1.22
N THR A 102 4.87 -5.50 -0.04
CA THR A 102 4.54 -4.64 -1.16
C THR A 102 3.04 -4.41 -1.22
N LYS A 103 2.62 -3.16 -1.36
CA LYS A 103 1.21 -2.76 -1.41
C LYS A 103 0.62 -2.91 -2.81
N LEU A 104 1.48 -2.93 -3.83
CA LEU A 104 1.05 -3.12 -5.21
C LEU A 104 0.52 -4.54 -5.47
N ARG A 105 1.32 -5.57 -5.15
CA ARG A 105 1.02 -6.98 -5.45
C ARG A 105 0.88 -7.89 -4.22
N ASN A 106 1.07 -7.37 -3.01
CA ASN A 106 1.08 -8.16 -1.77
C ASN A 106 2.14 -9.28 -1.79
N GLY A 107 3.38 -8.91 -2.11
CA GLY A 107 4.54 -9.80 -2.10
C GLY A 107 5.66 -9.25 -1.22
N ASP A 108 6.79 -9.94 -1.23
CA ASP A 108 7.97 -9.56 -0.44
C ASP A 108 8.93 -8.68 -1.23
N PHE A 109 9.69 -7.86 -0.53
CA PHE A 109 10.79 -7.11 -1.13
C PHE A 109 11.97 -8.04 -1.42
N HIS A 110 12.83 -7.62 -2.32
CA HIS A 110 14.04 -8.33 -2.69
C HIS A 110 15.22 -7.37 -2.56
N TYR A 111 16.38 -7.90 -2.19
CA TYR A 111 17.63 -7.16 -2.23
C TYR A 111 18.58 -7.80 -3.23
N GLN A 112 19.47 -6.97 -3.76
CA GLN A 112 20.62 -7.40 -4.54
C GLN A 112 21.80 -6.55 -4.08
N TYR A 113 22.91 -7.19 -3.74
CA TYR A 113 24.13 -6.50 -3.37
C TYR A 113 25.21 -6.80 -4.40
N ASP A 114 25.68 -5.77 -5.08
CA ASP A 114 26.84 -5.87 -5.96
C ASP A 114 28.10 -5.60 -5.14
N ALA A 115 28.84 -6.66 -4.79
CA ALA A 115 30.07 -6.56 -4.00
C ALA A 115 31.23 -5.86 -4.75
N THR A 116 31.13 -5.71 -6.08
CA THR A 116 32.18 -5.07 -6.89
C THR A 116 32.06 -3.54 -6.82
N ASN A 117 30.83 -3.05 -6.85
CA ASN A 117 30.52 -1.63 -6.86
C ASN A 117 30.00 -1.12 -5.50
N GLU A 118 29.88 -2.01 -4.50
CA GLU A 118 29.31 -1.77 -3.17
C GLU A 118 27.90 -1.14 -3.21
N VAL A 119 27.13 -1.49 -4.25
CA VAL A 119 25.78 -0.94 -4.45
C VAL A 119 24.73 -1.91 -3.91
N LEU A 120 23.95 -1.45 -2.92
CA LEU A 120 22.74 -2.12 -2.46
C LEU A 120 21.53 -1.66 -3.28
N LYS A 121 20.84 -2.63 -3.87
CA LYS A 121 19.59 -2.42 -4.60
C LYS A 121 18.44 -3.09 -3.86
N ILE A 122 17.33 -2.40 -3.74
CA ILE A 122 16.07 -2.96 -3.20
C ILE A 122 15.04 -2.94 -4.31
N GLY A 123 14.37 -4.07 -4.51
CA GLY A 123 13.36 -4.24 -5.52
C GLY A 123 12.07 -4.83 -4.99
N ALA A 124 11.01 -4.65 -5.76
CA ALA A 124 9.70 -5.22 -5.49
C ALA A 124 9.10 -5.77 -6.79
N PRO A 125 8.27 -6.83 -6.73
CA PRO A 125 7.50 -7.26 -7.88
C PRO A 125 6.55 -6.15 -8.36
N ASP A 126 6.57 -5.86 -9.65
CA ASP A 126 5.58 -5.05 -10.36
C ASP A 126 4.23 -5.80 -10.50
N SER A 127 3.22 -5.17 -11.10
CA SER A 127 1.92 -5.80 -11.35
C SER A 127 2.02 -7.08 -12.19
N GLY A 128 3.06 -7.22 -13.02
CA GLY A 128 3.37 -8.41 -13.82
C GLY A 128 4.18 -9.48 -13.07
N GLY A 129 4.63 -9.20 -11.85
CA GLY A 129 5.44 -10.10 -11.02
C GLY A 129 6.94 -10.06 -11.32
N THR A 130 7.40 -9.18 -12.20
CA THR A 130 8.83 -8.96 -12.44
C THR A 130 9.40 -8.07 -11.35
N ILE A 131 10.55 -8.44 -10.79
CA ILE A 131 11.20 -7.64 -9.74
C ILE A 131 11.83 -6.40 -10.39
N ARG A 132 11.39 -5.23 -9.96
CA ARG A 132 11.89 -3.92 -10.41
C ARG A 132 12.64 -3.25 -9.28
N GLU A 133 13.69 -2.52 -9.63
CA GLU A 133 14.45 -1.72 -8.67
C GLU A 133 13.60 -0.55 -8.16
N LEU A 134 13.58 -0.35 -6.84
CA LEU A 134 12.93 0.78 -6.17
C LEU A 134 13.94 1.68 -5.45
N TYR A 135 15.12 1.16 -5.15
CA TYR A 135 16.23 1.87 -4.51
C TYR A 135 17.55 1.33 -5.07
N PRO A 136 18.58 2.17 -5.30
CA PRO A 136 18.65 3.61 -5.01
C PRO A 136 17.89 4.50 -5.99
N SER A 137 17.69 4.05 -7.23
CA SER A 137 16.91 4.76 -8.24
C SER A 137 15.73 3.90 -8.66
N PRO A 138 14.48 4.32 -8.39
CA PRO A 138 13.31 3.57 -8.83
C PRO A 138 13.26 3.42 -10.36
N ASP A 139 12.98 2.21 -10.82
CA ASP A 139 12.73 1.90 -12.24
C ASP A 139 11.45 2.64 -12.71
N PRO A 140 11.52 3.43 -13.80
CA PRO A 140 10.36 4.11 -14.38
C PRO A 140 9.19 3.17 -14.74
N ASP A 141 9.48 1.89 -15.00
CA ASP A 141 8.49 0.90 -15.40
C ASP A 141 7.75 0.24 -14.23
N TYR A 142 8.02 0.63 -12.98
CA TYR A 142 7.32 0.07 -11.82
C TYR A 142 5.86 0.52 -11.76
N LYS A 143 4.93 -0.39 -12.12
CA LYS A 143 3.49 -0.19 -12.19
C LYS A 143 2.70 -1.47 -12.00
#